data_AF-A0A3B9LTB8-F1
#
_entry.id   AF-A0A3B9LTB8-F1
#
_cell.length_a   1.000
_cell.length_b   1.000
_cell.length_c   1.000
_cell.angle_alpha   90.00
_cell.angle_beta   90.00
_cell.angle_gamma   90.00
#
_symmetry.space_group_name_H-M   'P 1'
#
loop_
_entity.id
_entity.type
_entity.pdbx_description
1 polymer ?
#
loop_
_entity_poly.entity_id
_entity_poly.type
_entity_poly.pdbx_seq_one_letter_code
_entity_poly.pdbx_strand_id
1 'polypeptide(L)'
;MKEREGIIVSGTLCLLLLVWLGFLFHRSPRFAGSGVGAVFGIAGAALMLVPLVYPIAKRIPFLHDRITAHISLQSLLTLHVYSGIFGPLLALIHTGHKFDSWLGITLTTVMLLVVVSGFAVRYLLTYVAHEIKDKLLLLQTARGDLDSAWGVLENSPAEMRTLPRTPVLAAGLASLGIELPFSGPAGEVIR
;
A
#
# COMPACT_ATOMS: atom_id res chain seq x y z
N MET A 1 -11.60 3.68 -9.78
CA MET A 1 -12.34 2.59 -9.08
C MET A 1 -11.82 2.30 -7.66
N LYS A 2 -11.15 3.25 -6.95
CA LYS A 2 -10.37 2.91 -5.73
C LYS A 2 -10.99 3.32 -4.38
N GLU A 3 -11.81 4.36 -4.34
CA GLU A 3 -12.30 4.92 -3.06
C GLU A 3 -13.28 3.98 -2.34
N ARG A 4 -14.26 3.44 -3.07
CA ARG A 4 -15.27 2.52 -2.49
C ARG A 4 -14.63 1.27 -1.91
N GLU A 5 -13.64 0.68 -2.58
CA GLU A 5 -12.93 -0.50 -2.07
C GLU A 5 -12.14 -0.16 -0.79
N GLY A 6 -11.48 1.00 -0.74
CA GLY A 6 -10.78 1.47 0.45
C GLY A 6 -11.72 1.64 1.65
N ILE A 7 -12.91 2.18 1.43
CA ILE A 7 -13.94 2.34 2.46
C ILE A 7 -14.46 0.98 2.94
N ILE A 8 -14.72 0.04 2.04
CA ILE A 8 -15.20 -1.30 2.40
C ILE A 8 -14.14 -2.04 3.23
N VAL A 9 -12.88 -2.04 2.80
CA VAL A 9 -11.78 -2.74 3.48
C VAL A 9 -11.51 -2.13 4.86
N SER A 10 -11.40 -0.81 4.95
CA SER A 10 -11.20 -0.11 6.23
C SER A 10 -12.41 -0.24 7.16
N GLY A 11 -13.62 -0.14 6.63
CA GLY A 11 -14.86 -0.35 7.37
C GLY A 11 -14.98 -1.77 7.93
N THR A 12 -14.61 -2.78 7.13
CA THR A 12 -14.64 -4.18 7.58
C THR A 12 -13.56 -4.46 8.62
N LEU A 13 -12.37 -3.88 8.48
CA LEU A 13 -11.33 -3.97 9.51
C LEU A 13 -11.76 -3.29 10.81
N CYS A 14 -12.37 -2.11 10.73
CA CYS A 14 -12.92 -1.41 11.88
C CYS A 14 -13.99 -2.25 12.58
N LEU A 15 -14.91 -2.83 11.80
CA LEU A 15 -15.92 -3.76 12.30
C LEU A 15 -15.30 -4.98 12.98
N LEU A 16 -14.27 -5.60 12.38
CA LEU A 16 -13.54 -6.73 12.98
C LEU A 16 -12.98 -6.37 14.36
N LEU A 17 -12.30 -5.22 14.46
CA LEU A 17 -11.71 -4.76 15.72
C LEU A 17 -12.79 -4.42 16.76
N LEU A 18 -13.91 -3.83 16.33
CA LEU A 18 -15.04 -3.51 17.19
C LEU A 18 -15.72 -4.79 17.71
N VAL A 19 -15.95 -5.77 16.85
CA VAL A 19 -16.47 -7.09 17.24
C VAL A 19 -15.53 -7.72 18.25
N TRP A 20 -14.20 -7.67 18.04
CA TRP A 20 -13.23 -8.23 18.98
C TRP A 20 -13.29 -7.54 20.34
N LEU A 21 -13.39 -6.21 20.35
CA LEU A 21 -13.54 -5.42 21.58
C LEU A 21 -14.87 -5.72 22.31
N GLY A 22 -15.87 -6.22 21.58
CA GLY A 22 -17.14 -6.69 22.14
C GLY A 22 -16.99 -7.80 23.19
N PHE A 23 -15.85 -8.50 23.23
CA PHE A 23 -15.52 -9.45 24.31
C PHE A 23 -15.57 -8.82 25.70
N LEU A 24 -15.26 -7.52 25.82
CA LEU A 24 -15.30 -6.79 27.08
C LEU A 24 -16.72 -6.67 27.66
N PHE A 25 -17.74 -6.68 26.80
CA PHE A 25 -19.13 -6.42 27.19
C PHE A 25 -20.02 -7.68 27.13
N HIS A 26 -19.71 -8.62 26.24
CA HIS A 26 -20.56 -9.80 26.02
C HIS A 26 -19.73 -11.06 25.81
N ARG A 27 -20.10 -12.13 26.54
CA ARG A 27 -19.60 -13.48 26.35
C ARG A 27 -20.77 -14.46 26.23
N SER A 28 -20.76 -15.29 25.19
CA SER A 28 -21.78 -16.30 24.96
C SER A 28 -21.15 -17.70 24.90
N PRO A 29 -20.93 -18.38 26.04
CA PRO A 29 -20.15 -19.62 26.10
C PRO A 29 -20.75 -20.79 25.31
N ARG A 30 -22.07 -20.77 25.12
CA ARG A 30 -22.85 -21.79 24.41
C ARG A 30 -22.84 -21.63 22.89
N PHE A 31 -22.46 -20.46 22.37
CA PHE A 31 -22.51 -20.19 20.93
C PHE A 31 -21.42 -20.94 20.16
N ALA A 32 -20.18 -20.95 20.69
CA ALA A 32 -19.05 -21.64 20.05
C ALA A 32 -19.27 -23.16 19.91
N GLY A 33 -20.01 -23.77 20.84
CA GLY A 33 -20.37 -25.20 20.79
C GLY A 33 -21.67 -25.50 20.04
N SER A 34 -22.33 -24.50 19.46
CA SER A 34 -23.58 -24.69 18.71
C SER A 34 -23.31 -25.04 17.24
N GLY A 35 -24.28 -25.67 16.57
CA GLY A 35 -24.19 -25.97 15.13
C GLY A 35 -23.99 -24.71 14.27
N VAL A 36 -24.63 -23.59 14.65
CA VAL A 36 -24.43 -22.29 13.98
C VAL A 36 -23.00 -21.79 14.18
N GLY A 37 -22.49 -21.86 15.41
CA GLY A 37 -21.09 -21.55 15.71
C GLY A 37 -20.13 -22.39 14.85
N ALA A 38 -20.38 -23.69 14.71
CA ALA A 38 -19.54 -24.57 13.89
C ALA A 38 -19.51 -24.16 12.41
N VAL A 39 -20.65 -23.76 11.83
CA VAL A 39 -20.71 -23.25 10.44
C VAL A 39 -19.83 -22.00 10.28
N PHE A 40 -19.89 -21.06 11.22
CA PHE A 40 -19.02 -19.88 11.22
C PHE A 40 -17.54 -20.24 11.34
N GLY A 41 -17.21 -21.22 12.18
CA GLY A 41 -15.84 -21.71 12.36
C GLY A 41 -15.29 -22.35 11.08
N ILE A 42 -16.06 -23.24 10.46
CA ILE A 42 -15.67 -23.91 9.21
C ILE A 42 -15.53 -22.91 8.07
N ALA A 43 -16.51 -22.00 7.91
CA ALA A 43 -16.45 -20.97 6.88
C ALA A 43 -15.26 -20.01 7.09
N GLY A 44 -15.01 -19.59 8.33
CA GLY A 44 -13.86 -18.75 8.69
C GLY A 44 -12.53 -19.45 8.42
N ALA A 45 -12.40 -20.72 8.80
CA ALA A 45 -11.21 -21.52 8.55
C ALA A 45 -10.97 -21.76 7.05
N ALA A 46 -12.02 -22.04 6.27
CA ALA A 46 -11.91 -22.18 4.82
C ALA A 46 -11.43 -20.87 4.17
N LEU A 47 -12.02 -19.73 4.58
CA LEU A 47 -11.59 -18.42 4.09
C LEU A 47 -10.18 -18.05 4.53
N MET A 48 -9.71 -18.49 5.69
CA MET A 48 -8.32 -18.30 6.15
C MET A 48 -7.28 -19.00 5.28
N LEU A 49 -7.65 -20.06 4.55
CA LEU A 49 -6.74 -20.76 3.63
C LEU A 49 -6.61 -20.04 2.28
N VAL A 50 -7.63 -19.30 1.85
CA VAL A 50 -7.64 -18.60 0.56
C VAL A 50 -6.49 -17.57 0.42
N PRO A 51 -6.13 -16.77 1.45
CA PRO A 51 -5.00 -15.84 1.40
C PRO A 51 -3.68 -16.49 1.03
N LEU A 52 -3.47 -17.79 1.30
CA LEU A 52 -2.21 -18.48 0.97
C LEU A 52 -2.03 -18.68 -0.53
N VAL A 53 -3.11 -18.66 -1.31
CA VAL A 53 -3.05 -18.88 -2.77
C VAL A 53 -2.23 -17.78 -3.46
N TYR A 54 -2.40 -16.52 -3.05
CA TYR A 54 -1.66 -15.39 -3.63
C TYR A 54 -0.12 -15.51 -3.47
N PRO A 55 0.46 -15.63 -2.26
CA PRO A 55 1.91 -15.74 -2.10
C PRO A 55 2.47 -17.01 -2.75
N ILE A 56 1.71 -18.12 -2.77
CA ILE A 56 2.09 -19.36 -3.45
C ILE A 56 2.20 -19.12 -4.96
N ALA A 57 1.15 -18.58 -5.59
CA ALA A 57 1.14 -18.27 -7.01
C ALA A 57 2.22 -17.24 -7.39
N LYS A 58 2.52 -16.30 -6.50
CA LYS A 58 3.54 -15.28 -6.74
C LYS A 58 4.98 -15.80 -6.60
N ARG A 59 5.24 -16.80 -5.74
CA ARG A 59 6.60 -17.26 -5.41
C ARG A 59 7.02 -18.53 -6.14
N ILE A 60 6.08 -19.38 -6.56
CA ILE A 60 6.38 -20.67 -7.18
C ILE A 60 6.03 -20.61 -8.67
N PRO A 61 7.02 -20.59 -9.60
CA PRO A 61 6.77 -20.37 -11.02
C PRO A 61 5.91 -21.48 -11.66
N PHE A 62 6.06 -22.73 -11.20
CA PHE A 62 5.21 -23.85 -11.66
C PHE A 62 3.72 -23.64 -11.34
N LEU A 63 3.42 -23.08 -10.16
CA LEU A 63 2.04 -22.80 -9.74
C LEU A 63 1.54 -21.47 -10.31
N HIS A 64 2.44 -20.50 -10.51
CA HIS A 64 2.14 -19.23 -11.14
C HIS A 64 1.42 -19.44 -12.48
N ASP A 65 1.99 -20.22 -13.39
CA ASP A 65 1.46 -20.37 -14.74
C ASP A 65 0.12 -21.12 -14.75
N ARG A 66 -0.04 -22.11 -13.85
CA ARG A 66 -1.27 -22.90 -13.71
C ARG A 66 -2.43 -22.07 -13.15
N ILE A 67 -2.17 -21.26 -12.13
CA ILE A 67 -3.20 -20.46 -11.45
C ILE A 67 -3.52 -19.23 -12.29
N THR A 68 -2.50 -18.57 -12.86
CA THR A 68 -2.67 -17.36 -13.66
C THR A 68 -3.34 -17.63 -15.01
N ALA A 69 -3.33 -18.88 -15.49
CA ALA A 69 -4.13 -19.31 -16.63
C ALA A 69 -5.66 -19.19 -16.38
N HIS A 70 -6.11 -19.26 -15.12
CA HIS A 70 -7.53 -19.21 -14.77
C HIS A 70 -7.93 -17.89 -14.10
N ILE A 71 -7.06 -17.32 -13.26
CA ILE A 71 -7.36 -16.15 -12.44
C ILE A 71 -6.18 -15.18 -12.50
N SER A 72 -6.43 -13.91 -12.85
CA SER A 72 -5.36 -12.91 -12.89
C SER A 72 -4.71 -12.69 -11.51
N LEU A 73 -3.42 -12.36 -11.50
CA LEU A 73 -2.68 -12.07 -10.26
C LEU A 73 -3.32 -10.93 -9.45
N GLN A 74 -3.93 -9.95 -10.14
CA GLN A 74 -4.68 -8.87 -9.51
C GLN A 74 -5.91 -9.39 -8.76
N SER A 75 -6.67 -10.31 -9.37
CA SER A 75 -7.84 -10.93 -8.72
C SER A 75 -7.43 -11.78 -7.52
N LEU A 76 -6.31 -12.51 -7.59
CA LEU A 76 -5.76 -13.25 -6.44
C LEU A 76 -5.38 -12.33 -5.27
N LEU A 77 -4.80 -11.16 -5.56
CA LEU A 77 -4.51 -10.16 -4.53
C LEU A 77 -5.79 -9.61 -3.90
N THR A 78 -6.81 -9.34 -4.71
CA THR A 78 -8.14 -8.92 -4.24
C THR A 78 -8.77 -9.98 -3.34
N LEU A 79 -8.75 -11.25 -3.78
CA LEU A 79 -9.21 -12.39 -2.98
C LEU A 79 -8.43 -12.53 -1.67
N HIS A 80 -7.11 -12.36 -1.69
CA HIS A 80 -6.27 -12.40 -0.49
C HIS A 80 -6.70 -11.35 0.53
N VAL A 81 -6.93 -10.11 0.10
CA VAL A 81 -7.35 -9.02 1.00
C VAL A 81 -8.73 -9.27 1.58
N TYR A 82 -9.72 -9.61 0.75
CA TYR A 82 -11.09 -9.82 1.23
C TYR A 82 -11.20 -11.06 2.12
N SER A 83 -10.69 -12.21 1.68
CA SER A 83 -10.73 -13.44 2.50
C SER A 83 -9.89 -13.30 3.77
N GLY A 84 -8.79 -12.55 3.71
CA GLY A 84 -7.94 -12.21 4.85
C GLY A 84 -8.61 -11.32 5.90
N ILE A 85 -9.75 -10.67 5.62
CA ILE A 85 -10.51 -9.88 6.61
C ILE A 85 -11.81 -10.58 7.00
N PHE A 86 -12.54 -11.14 6.03
CA PHE A 86 -13.78 -11.88 6.30
C PHE A 86 -13.55 -13.20 7.04
N GLY A 87 -12.48 -13.93 6.73
CA GLY A 87 -12.09 -15.14 7.45
C GLY A 87 -11.93 -14.90 8.96
N PRO A 88 -11.11 -13.92 9.39
CA PRO A 88 -10.96 -13.58 10.80
C PRO A 88 -12.27 -13.11 11.45
N LEU A 89 -13.11 -12.39 10.71
CA LEU A 89 -14.41 -11.92 11.22
C LEU A 89 -15.33 -13.09 11.57
N LEU A 90 -15.44 -14.08 10.68
CA LEU A 90 -16.23 -15.29 10.91
C LEU A 90 -15.63 -16.16 12.02
N ALA A 91 -14.30 -16.30 12.05
CA ALA A 91 -13.59 -17.02 13.11
C ALA A 91 -13.82 -16.38 14.49
N LEU A 92 -13.86 -15.05 14.54
CA LEU A 92 -14.11 -14.30 15.76
C LEU A 92 -15.55 -14.48 16.26
N ILE A 93 -16.53 -14.43 15.35
CA ILE A 93 -17.94 -14.75 15.65
C ILE A 93 -18.05 -16.18 16.18
N HIS A 94 -17.34 -17.15 15.57
CA HIS A 94 -17.30 -18.54 16.03
C HIS A 94 -16.83 -18.67 17.48
N THR A 95 -15.86 -17.86 17.93
CA THR A 95 -15.40 -17.93 19.33
C THR A 95 -16.50 -17.61 20.34
N GLY A 96 -17.56 -16.88 19.96
CA GLY A 96 -18.60 -16.43 20.87
C GLY A 96 -18.05 -15.63 22.05
N HIS A 97 -16.89 -15.00 21.88
CA HIS A 97 -16.15 -14.32 22.93
C HIS A 97 -15.77 -15.23 24.11
N LYS A 98 -15.46 -16.50 23.81
CA LYS A 98 -14.94 -17.47 24.77
C LYS A 98 -13.42 -17.61 24.63
N PHE A 99 -12.67 -16.90 25.45
CA PHE A 99 -11.21 -16.93 25.48
C PHE A 99 -10.68 -17.57 26.78
N ASP A 100 -11.11 -18.81 27.06
CA ASP A 100 -10.74 -19.51 28.30
C ASP A 100 -9.44 -20.33 28.16
N SER A 101 -8.93 -20.52 26.94
CA SER A 101 -7.72 -21.31 26.67
C SER A 101 -6.58 -20.44 26.14
N TRP A 102 -5.36 -20.75 26.59
CA TRP A 102 -4.15 -20.09 26.11
C TRP A 102 -4.02 -20.17 24.58
N LEU A 103 -4.32 -21.34 24.00
CA LEU A 103 -4.31 -21.56 22.55
C LEU A 103 -5.32 -20.66 21.82
N GLY A 104 -6.54 -20.50 22.34
CA GLY A 104 -7.56 -19.65 21.72
C GLY A 104 -7.15 -18.17 21.74
N ILE A 105 -6.57 -17.72 22.86
CA ILE A 105 -6.05 -16.36 23.00
C ILE A 105 -4.90 -16.11 22.03
N THR A 106 -3.91 -17.01 21.97
CA THR A 106 -2.75 -16.84 21.09
C THR A 106 -3.13 -16.89 19.61
N LEU A 107 -3.98 -17.85 19.21
CA LEU A 107 -4.50 -17.95 17.84
C LEU A 107 -5.22 -16.65 17.43
N THR A 108 -6.12 -16.15 18.28
CA THR A 108 -6.86 -14.91 17.99
C THR A 108 -5.92 -13.71 17.93
N THR A 109 -4.93 -13.63 18.82
CA THR A 109 -3.96 -12.53 18.86
C THR A 109 -3.09 -12.51 17.60
N VAL A 110 -2.52 -13.65 17.22
CA VAL A 110 -1.68 -13.78 16.01
C VAL A 110 -2.51 -13.49 14.76
N MET A 111 -3.74 -14.00 14.70
CA MET A 111 -4.68 -13.73 13.63
C MET A 111 -4.92 -12.22 13.46
N LEU A 112 -5.25 -11.50 14.54
CA LEU A 112 -5.45 -10.05 14.49
C LEU A 112 -4.18 -9.30 14.10
N LEU A 113 -3.02 -9.71 14.63
CA LEU A 113 -1.73 -9.12 14.29
C LEU A 113 -1.44 -9.24 12.79
N VAL A 114 -1.65 -10.42 12.21
CA VAL A 114 -1.46 -10.66 10.77
C VAL A 114 -2.38 -9.78 9.93
N VAL A 115 -3.65 -9.64 10.32
CA VAL A 115 -4.63 -8.83 9.59
C VAL A 115 -4.28 -7.34 9.65
N VAL A 116 -3.97 -6.81 10.84
CA VAL A 116 -3.60 -5.40 11.03
C VAL A 116 -2.29 -5.10 10.30
N SER A 117 -1.29 -5.98 10.41
CA SER A 117 -0.02 -5.84 9.71
C SER A 117 -0.21 -5.87 8.18
N GLY A 118 -0.99 -6.83 7.67
CA GLY A 118 -1.29 -6.94 6.24
C GLY A 118 -2.00 -5.70 5.69
N PHE A 119 -2.95 -5.15 6.45
CA PHE A 119 -3.62 -3.89 6.12
C PHE A 119 -2.61 -2.73 6.07
N ALA A 120 -1.81 -2.55 7.12
CA ALA A 120 -0.80 -1.48 7.18
C ALA A 120 0.19 -1.54 6.00
N VAL A 121 0.71 -2.72 5.70
CA VAL A 121 1.64 -2.95 4.57
C VAL A 121 0.99 -2.62 3.23
N ARG A 122 -0.29 -2.98 3.02
CA ARG A 122 -1.00 -2.67 1.77
C ARG A 122 -1.10 -1.17 1.53
N TYR A 123 -1.45 -0.39 2.55
CA TYR A 123 -1.55 1.06 2.43
C TYR A 123 -0.19 1.70 2.22
N LEU A 124 0.82 1.27 2.99
CA LEU A 124 2.19 1.76 2.85
C LEU A 124 2.76 1.49 1.45
N LEU A 125 2.63 0.27 0.94
CA LEU A 125 3.10 -0.08 -0.40
C LEU A 125 2.37 0.70 -1.49
N THR A 126 1.06 0.91 -1.35
CA THR A 126 0.29 1.68 -2.32
C THR A 126 0.72 3.14 -2.33
N TYR A 127 0.95 3.72 -1.15
CA TYR A 127 1.44 5.09 -0.99
C TYR A 127 2.84 5.25 -1.62
N VAL A 128 3.79 4.41 -1.23
CA VAL A 128 5.18 4.44 -1.74
C VAL A 128 5.21 4.23 -3.26
N ALA A 129 4.41 3.30 -3.79
CA ALA A 129 4.37 3.06 -5.23
C ALA A 129 3.77 4.24 -6.00
N HIS A 130 2.87 5.03 -5.41
CA HIS A 130 2.34 6.23 -6.03
C HIS A 130 3.37 7.35 -6.02
N GLU A 131 3.99 7.59 -4.86
CA GLU A 131 5.04 8.59 -4.69
C GLU A 131 6.20 8.38 -5.67
N ILE A 132 6.68 7.13 -5.81
CA ILE A 132 7.74 6.80 -6.77
C ILE A 132 7.32 7.14 -8.20
N LYS A 133 6.07 6.85 -8.60
CA LYS A 133 5.59 7.17 -9.94
C LYS A 133 5.55 8.67 -10.19
N ASP A 134 5.08 9.44 -9.21
CA ASP A 134 4.98 10.88 -9.34
C ASP A 134 6.38 11.52 -9.44
N LYS A 135 7.35 11.04 -8.65
CA LYS A 135 8.76 11.46 -8.76
C LYS A 135 9.38 11.09 -10.10
N LEU A 136 9.08 9.90 -10.63
CA LEU A 136 9.57 9.49 -11.95
C LEU A 136 8.98 10.37 -13.07
N LEU A 137 7.70 10.75 -12.98
CA LEU A 137 7.08 11.69 -13.92
C LEU A 137 7.75 13.06 -13.85
N LEU A 138 8.01 13.59 -12.66
CA LEU A 138 8.73 14.85 -12.49
C LEU A 138 10.14 14.80 -13.10
N LEU A 139 10.87 13.71 -12.90
CA LEU A 139 12.19 13.50 -13.50
C LEU A 139 12.13 13.40 -15.02
N GLN A 140 11.10 12.74 -15.56
CA GLN A 140 10.89 12.66 -17.02
C GLN A 140 10.57 14.02 -17.63
N THR A 141 9.73 14.82 -16.97
CA THR A 141 9.41 16.18 -17.40
C THR A 141 10.66 17.07 -17.37
N ALA A 142 11.40 17.08 -16.25
CA ALA A 142 12.63 17.86 -16.13
C ALA A 142 13.69 17.49 -17.19
N ARG A 143 13.79 16.20 -17.53
CA ARG A 143 14.66 15.73 -18.61
C ARG A 143 14.19 16.23 -19.98
N GLY A 144 12.89 16.15 -20.26
CA GLY A 144 12.31 16.65 -21.51
C GLY A 144 12.52 18.15 -21.70
N ASP A 145 12.38 18.93 -20.62
CA ASP A 145 12.62 20.37 -20.64
C ASP A 145 14.09 20.68 -20.95
N LEU A 146 15.03 19.94 -20.34
CA LEU A 146 16.46 20.08 -20.62
C LEU A 146 16.80 19.74 -22.08
N ASP A 147 16.26 18.63 -22.59
CA ASP A 147 16.47 18.19 -23.98
C ASP A 147 15.90 19.24 -24.97
N SER A 148 14.76 19.84 -24.65
CA SER A 148 14.16 20.91 -25.46
C SER A 148 15.01 22.20 -25.46
N ALA A 149 15.51 22.60 -24.29
CA ALA A 149 16.38 23.77 -24.16
C ALA A 149 17.70 23.57 -24.90
N TRP A 150 18.26 22.36 -24.83
CA TRP A 150 19.46 22.00 -25.58
C TRP A 150 19.24 22.07 -27.09
N GLY A 151 18.11 21.57 -27.58
CA GLY A 151 17.73 21.67 -28.99
C GLY A 151 17.55 23.13 -29.46
N VAL A 152 17.00 24.01 -28.63
CA VAL A 152 16.91 25.45 -28.96
C VAL A 152 18.31 26.07 -29.07
N LEU A 153 19.22 25.77 -28.14
CA LEU A 153 20.59 26.27 -28.17
C LEU A 153 21.33 25.80 -29.42
N GLU A 154 21.21 24.53 -29.80
CA GLU A 154 21.86 23.97 -30.99
C GLU A 154 21.41 24.67 -32.29
N ASN A 155 20.15 25.09 -32.35
CA ASN A 155 19.57 25.79 -33.49
C ASN A 155 19.83 27.33 -33.49
N SER A 156 20.34 27.89 -32.39
CA SER A 156 20.66 29.33 -32.23
C SER A 156 22.14 29.58 -31.91
N PRO A 157 23.08 29.38 -32.86
CA PRO A 157 24.52 29.54 -32.62
C PRO A 157 24.95 30.98 -32.26
N ALA A 158 24.12 31.98 -32.54
CA ALA A 158 24.35 33.37 -32.15
C ALA A 158 24.12 33.59 -30.63
N GLU A 159 23.09 32.98 -30.03
CA GLU A 159 22.82 33.05 -28.59
C GLU A 159 23.87 32.30 -27.77
N MET A 160 24.39 31.18 -28.29
CA MET A 160 25.48 30.44 -27.66
C MET A 160 26.77 31.28 -27.47
N ARG A 161 27.04 32.24 -28.35
CA ARG A 161 28.21 33.14 -28.22
C ARG A 161 28.05 34.20 -27.13
N THR A 162 26.82 34.53 -26.75
CA THR A 162 26.50 35.56 -25.74
C THR A 162 26.27 35.00 -24.34
N LEU A 163 26.14 33.67 -24.20
CA LEU A 163 26.00 33.05 -22.89
C LEU A 163 27.33 33.15 -22.11
N PRO A 164 27.31 33.64 -20.86
CA PRO A 164 28.49 33.62 -20.01
C PRO A 164 28.95 32.17 -19.84
N ARG A 165 30.26 31.91 -19.90
CA ARG A 165 30.81 30.53 -19.82
C ARG A 165 30.70 29.88 -18.43
N THR A 166 30.09 30.56 -17.46
CA THR A 166 30.15 30.22 -16.03
C THR A 166 28.81 30.19 -15.25
N PRO A 167 27.66 29.72 -15.77
CA PRO A 167 26.48 29.49 -14.94
C PRO A 167 26.33 28.02 -14.51
N VAL A 168 27.04 27.07 -15.11
CA VAL A 168 26.83 25.62 -14.87
C VAL A 168 27.12 25.23 -13.42
N LEU A 169 28.17 25.80 -12.83
CA LEU A 169 28.52 25.59 -11.42
C LEU A 169 27.55 26.28 -10.46
N ALA A 170 27.09 27.49 -10.79
CA ALA A 170 26.14 28.24 -9.96
C ALA A 170 24.74 27.60 -9.97
N ALA A 171 24.25 27.17 -11.14
CA ALA A 171 22.99 26.45 -11.27
C ALA A 171 23.05 25.06 -10.63
N GLY A 172 24.20 24.37 -10.73
CA GLY A 172 24.43 23.10 -10.05
C GLY A 172 24.52 23.22 -8.53
N LEU A 173 25.02 24.33 -8.00
CA LEU A 173 25.07 24.59 -6.55
C LEU A 173 23.72 25.08 -6.00
N ALA A 174 22.98 25.87 -6.79
CA ALA A 174 21.63 26.31 -6.44
C ALA A 174 20.64 25.14 -6.38
N SER A 175 20.76 24.15 -7.26
CA SER A 175 19.93 22.93 -7.20
C SER A 175 20.25 22.03 -6.00
N LEU A 176 21.44 22.19 -5.39
CA LEU A 176 21.81 21.59 -4.10
C LEU A 176 21.40 22.44 -2.88
N GLY A 177 20.72 23.58 -3.08
CA GLY A 177 20.28 24.47 -2.00
C GLY A 177 21.39 25.35 -1.42
N ILE A 178 22.52 25.50 -2.12
CA ILE A 178 23.61 26.39 -1.73
C ILE A 178 23.48 27.69 -2.52
N GLU A 179 22.80 28.67 -1.94
CA GLU A 179 22.78 30.03 -2.47
C GLU A 179 24.10 30.73 -2.15
N LEU A 180 24.91 31.03 -3.17
CA LEU A 180 26.04 31.93 -3.01
C LEU A 180 25.54 33.37 -3.06
N PRO A 181 26.00 34.25 -2.14
CA PRO A 181 25.59 35.64 -2.09
C PRO A 181 26.26 36.40 -3.23
N PHE A 182 25.67 36.36 -4.42
CA PHE A 182 26.12 37.22 -5.51
C PHE A 182 25.23 38.46 -5.59
N SER A 183 25.76 39.56 -5.06
CA SER A 183 25.26 40.93 -5.31
C SER A 183 25.52 41.28 -6.77
N GLY A 184 24.55 40.96 -7.62
CA GLY A 184 24.45 41.49 -8.99
C GLY A 184 23.20 42.37 -9.12
N PRO A 185 23.12 43.24 -10.13
CA PRO A 185 22.09 44.30 -10.26
C PRO A 185 20.65 43.79 -10.43
N ALA A 186 20.42 42.47 -10.43
CA ALA A 186 19.11 41.86 -10.42
C ALA A 186 18.44 41.82 -9.03
N GLY A 187 19.16 42.18 -7.96
CA GLY A 187 18.62 42.22 -6.58
C GLY A 187 17.76 43.45 -6.24
N GLU A 188 17.61 44.41 -7.15
CA GLU A 188 16.98 45.71 -6.84
C GLU A 188 15.52 45.82 -7.29
N VAL A 189 14.94 44.79 -7.91
CA VAL A 189 13.54 44.80 -8.38
C VAL A 189 12.56 44.17 -7.39
N ILE A 190 13.02 43.72 -6.22
CA ILE A 190 12.18 43.09 -5.18
C ILE A 190 12.30 43.80 -3.82
N ARG A 191 12.35 45.14 -3.83
CA ARG A 191 11.97 45.94 -2.66
C ARG A 191 10.71 46.75 -2.95
#